data_AF-A0A7L3JXA8-F1
#
_entry.id   AF-A0A7L3JXA8-F1
#
_cell.length_a   1.000
_cell.length_b   1.000
_cell.length_c   1.000
_cell.angle_alpha   90.00
_cell.angle_beta   90.00
_cell.angle_gamma   90.00
#
_symmetry.space_group_name_H-M   'P 1'
#
loop_
_entity.id
_entity.type
_entity.pdbx_description
1 polymer ?
#
loop_
_entity_poly.entity_id
_entity_poly.type
_entity_poly.pdbx_seq_one_letter_code
_entity_poly.pdbx_strand_id
1 'polypeptide(L)'
;MSCDQTESVIKKIIREIGQECAAQGQTVSETLVAFMVKAVVLDPRNDFNVDQILTKTDVQNLIQLCIARLLDKTNPSLSTIKMQVYFDMNYANRAELLSEQHRVVEGRLAPVLRDITDSRPRVQEEMENVYRKIVSYVLLSSGLGSPTDIEVVREVTAALQSVFPQKEMITFVSLSKKTKEQQLKNLAMLVTGIRLYNKECRKGGSSIDDLPAILNEAILSATRTVDEGLNTCHTLAHQYTALLESMQGDQHRFTQLSSFKLKEALFNVRQYEALLCILLSDAITSAQEVEKTNGQFAATMEQLKNTVQNRVSIDTKEVFPLFVALSNLWAGFQDEILLLSFLTNMTNSLQQFSEIQSQLFPEEVLTSLLEGVTVKSDEERIRETMGTRVNVSDFKNQEWLFPETSDNFDQLLIQYHGFCAHAIGVKGLTLPG
;
A
#
# COMPACT_ATOMS: atom_id res chain seq x y z
N MET A 1 -18.28 33.92 14.37
CA MET A 1 -18.44 32.56 14.94
C MET A 1 -17.06 32.07 15.33
N SER A 2 -16.89 31.41 16.49
CA SER A 2 -15.58 30.82 16.83
C SER A 2 -15.32 29.60 15.93
N CYS A 3 -14.04 29.28 15.68
CA CYS A 3 -13.62 28.13 14.88
C CYS A 3 -14.34 26.83 15.30
N ASP A 4 -14.51 26.64 16.61
CA ASP A 4 -15.16 25.48 17.22
C ASP A 4 -16.65 25.32 16.84
N GLN A 5 -17.37 26.43 16.62
CA GLN A 5 -18.78 26.38 16.23
C GLN A 5 -18.94 25.95 14.77
N THR A 6 -18.05 26.41 13.88
CA THR A 6 -18.06 26.03 12.47
C THR A 6 -17.68 24.55 12.29
N GLU A 7 -16.68 24.07 13.04
CA GLU A 7 -16.30 22.66 13.02
C GLU A 7 -17.42 21.73 13.52
N SER A 8 -18.15 22.16 14.56
CA SER A 8 -19.33 21.44 15.08
C SER A 8 -20.47 21.35 14.05
N VAL A 9 -20.69 22.39 13.25
CA VAL A 9 -21.72 22.40 12.19
C VAL A 9 -21.32 21.47 11.05
N ILE A 10 -20.07 21.52 10.59
CA ILE A 10 -19.59 20.65 9.50
C ILE A 10 -19.68 19.17 9.89
N LYS A 11 -19.30 18.80 11.11
CA LYS A 11 -19.44 17.41 11.61
C LYS A 11 -20.89 16.94 11.60
N LYS A 12 -21.85 17.81 11.93
CA LYS A 12 -23.29 17.48 11.86
C LYS A 12 -23.74 17.25 10.41
N ILE A 13 -23.32 18.12 9.49
CA ILE A 13 -23.63 18.00 8.06
C ILE A 13 -23.08 16.68 7.49
N ILE A 14 -21.82 16.35 7.79
CA ILE A 14 -21.19 15.09 7.37
C ILE A 14 -21.99 13.88 7.85
N ARG A 15 -22.36 13.87 9.13
CA ARG A 15 -23.14 12.77 9.71
C ARG A 15 -24.53 12.66 9.08
N GLU A 16 -25.21 13.78 8.85
CA GLU A 16 -26.53 13.82 8.22
C GLU A 16 -26.50 13.27 6.79
N ILE A 17 -25.54 13.70 5.97
CA ILE A 17 -25.35 13.17 4.61
C ILE A 17 -25.07 11.66 4.66
N GLY A 18 -24.18 11.20 5.55
CA GLY A 18 -23.86 9.78 5.68
C GLY A 18 -25.06 8.93 6.07
N GLN A 19 -25.90 9.42 7.00
CA GLN A 19 -27.14 8.76 7.41
C GLN A 19 -28.15 8.66 6.26
N GLU A 20 -28.31 9.74 5.49
CA GLU A 20 -29.26 9.78 4.38
C GLU A 20 -28.82 8.88 3.22
N CYS A 21 -27.52 8.84 2.89
CA CYS A 21 -26.98 7.88 1.94
C CYS A 21 -27.19 6.42 2.40
N ALA A 22 -26.98 6.14 3.69
CA ALA A 22 -27.19 4.80 4.25
C ALA A 22 -28.67 4.39 4.21
N ALA A 23 -29.59 5.31 4.48
CA ALA A 23 -31.03 5.09 4.35
C ALA A 23 -31.43 4.73 2.91
N GLN A 24 -30.69 5.22 1.92
CA GLN A 24 -30.85 4.91 0.50
C GLN A 24 -29.97 3.72 0.03
N GLY A 25 -29.42 2.95 0.97
CA GLY A 25 -28.69 1.70 0.70
C GLY A 25 -27.24 1.88 0.25
N GLN A 26 -26.63 3.04 0.49
CA GLN A 26 -25.21 3.29 0.21
C GLN A 26 -24.46 3.73 1.46
N THR A 27 -23.63 2.83 2.00
CA THR A 27 -22.74 3.16 3.11
C THR A 27 -21.53 3.92 2.58
N VAL A 28 -21.29 5.12 3.12
CA VAL A 28 -20.18 5.99 2.78
C VAL A 28 -19.38 6.35 4.03
N SER A 29 -18.06 6.46 3.92
CA SER A 29 -17.20 6.88 5.04
C SER A 29 -17.35 8.37 5.32
N GLU A 30 -17.16 8.78 6.58
CA GLU A 30 -17.18 10.22 6.94
C GLU A 30 -16.14 11.02 6.14
N THR A 31 -14.97 10.43 5.85
CA THR A 31 -13.92 11.05 5.03
C THR A 31 -14.38 11.30 3.60
N LEU A 32 -15.05 10.33 2.96
CA LEU A 32 -15.59 10.49 1.62
C LEU A 32 -16.66 11.59 1.59
N VAL A 33 -17.52 11.63 2.60
CA VAL A 33 -18.54 12.68 2.73
C VAL A 33 -17.89 14.05 2.93
N ALA A 34 -16.88 14.16 3.80
CA ALA A 34 -16.14 15.39 4.02
C ALA A 34 -15.47 15.91 2.73
N PHE A 35 -14.87 15.00 1.96
CA PHE A 35 -14.31 15.33 0.65
C PHE A 35 -15.40 15.83 -0.31
N MET A 36 -16.54 15.14 -0.37
CA MET A 36 -17.66 15.55 -1.23
C MET A 36 -18.21 16.93 -0.85
N VAL A 37 -18.36 17.22 0.45
CA VAL A 37 -18.76 18.55 0.93
C VAL A 37 -17.80 19.61 0.42
N LYS A 38 -16.49 19.39 0.55
CA LYS A 38 -15.46 20.31 0.04
C LYS A 38 -15.56 20.47 -1.48
N ALA A 39 -15.72 19.38 -2.23
CA ALA A 39 -15.84 19.41 -3.69
C ALA A 39 -17.10 20.14 -4.17
N VAL A 40 -18.22 20.03 -3.45
CA VAL A 40 -19.46 20.75 -3.77
C VAL A 40 -19.33 22.24 -3.47
N VAL A 41 -18.71 22.61 -2.35
CA VAL A 41 -18.50 24.01 -1.96
C VAL A 41 -17.53 24.72 -2.91
N LEU A 42 -16.49 24.03 -3.38
CA LEU A 42 -15.47 24.62 -4.27
C LEU A 42 -15.90 24.67 -5.75
N ASP A 43 -16.99 24.02 -6.13
CA ASP A 43 -17.47 24.01 -7.51
C ASP A 43 -18.21 25.33 -7.81
N PRO A 44 -17.69 26.18 -8.71
CA PRO A 44 -18.27 27.50 -8.97
C PRO A 44 -19.69 27.43 -9.55
N ARG A 45 -20.12 26.27 -10.05
CA ARG A 45 -21.49 26.07 -10.57
C ARG A 45 -22.55 25.98 -9.47
N ASN A 46 -22.13 25.75 -8.23
CA ASN A 46 -23.03 25.62 -7.09
C ASN A 46 -23.23 26.94 -6.33
N ASP A 47 -22.56 28.02 -6.74
CA ASP A 47 -22.69 29.38 -6.20
C ASP A 47 -22.50 29.50 -4.67
N PHE A 48 -21.68 28.63 -4.07
CA PHE A 48 -21.29 28.78 -2.67
C PHE A 48 -20.18 29.83 -2.51
N ASN A 49 -20.39 30.81 -1.63
CA ASN A 49 -19.36 31.78 -1.26
C ASN A 49 -18.62 31.30 0.00
N VAL A 50 -17.34 30.94 -0.14
CA VAL A 50 -16.49 30.42 0.95
C VAL A 50 -16.29 31.44 2.08
N ASP A 51 -16.41 32.74 1.78
CA ASP A 51 -16.21 33.83 2.74
C ASP A 51 -17.50 34.25 3.48
N GLN A 52 -18.66 33.69 3.12
CA GLN A 52 -19.94 33.99 3.76
C GLN A 52 -20.37 32.90 4.76
N ILE A 53 -21.11 33.31 5.78
CA ILE A 53 -21.71 32.39 6.76
C ILE A 53 -22.86 31.66 6.08
N LEU A 54 -22.81 30.32 6.09
CA LEU A 54 -23.86 29.46 5.53
C LEU A 54 -25.20 29.69 6.26
N THR A 55 -26.24 30.01 5.51
CA THR A 55 -27.62 30.05 6.01
C THR A 55 -28.19 28.63 6.14
N LYS A 56 -29.33 28.48 6.81
CA LYS A 56 -30.02 27.17 6.89
C LYS A 56 -30.39 26.61 5.52
N THR A 57 -30.76 27.49 4.58
CA THR A 57 -31.08 27.11 3.21
C THR A 57 -29.84 26.61 2.47
N ASP A 58 -28.70 27.29 2.66
CA ASP A 58 -27.42 26.88 2.05
C ASP A 58 -26.98 25.51 2.55
N VAL A 59 -27.14 25.25 3.86
CA VAL A 59 -26.84 23.94 4.45
C VAL A 59 -27.73 22.85 3.85
N GLN A 60 -29.04 23.09 3.72
CA GLN A 60 -29.94 22.11 3.11
C GLN A 60 -29.62 21.86 1.64
N ASN A 61 -29.31 22.92 0.88
CA ASN A 61 -28.88 22.80 -0.51
C ASN A 61 -27.57 21.99 -0.64
N LEU A 62 -26.58 22.29 0.21
CA LEU A 62 -25.32 21.56 0.28
C LEU A 62 -25.54 20.07 0.54
N ILE A 63 -26.38 19.73 1.53
CA ILE A 63 -26.71 18.34 1.86
C ILE A 63 -27.32 17.63 0.64
N GLN A 64 -28.32 18.24 -0.02
CA GLN A 64 -28.97 17.64 -1.18
C GLN A 64 -28.00 17.45 -2.36
N LEU A 65 -27.16 18.43 -2.66
CA LEU A 65 -26.13 18.31 -3.70
C LEU A 65 -25.11 17.20 -3.41
N CYS A 66 -24.67 17.09 -2.15
CA CYS A 66 -23.77 16.02 -1.75
C CYS A 66 -24.42 14.64 -1.86
N ILE A 67 -25.65 14.47 -1.38
CA ILE A 67 -26.39 13.20 -1.47
C ILE A 67 -26.58 12.81 -2.94
N ALA A 68 -27.05 13.75 -3.78
CA ALA A 68 -27.23 13.50 -5.21
C ALA A 68 -25.95 13.02 -5.87
N ARG A 69 -24.80 13.64 -5.57
CA ARG A 69 -23.49 13.21 -6.11
C ARG A 69 -23.01 11.88 -5.53
N LEU A 70 -23.24 11.59 -4.25
CA LEU A 70 -22.80 10.35 -3.62
C LEU A 70 -23.62 9.13 -4.04
N LEU A 71 -24.85 9.34 -4.49
CA LEU A 71 -25.75 8.30 -4.97
C LEU A 71 -25.71 8.10 -6.49
N ASP A 72 -25.09 9.00 -7.24
CA ASP A 72 -24.91 8.87 -8.69
C ASP A 72 -23.85 7.81 -9.04
N LYS A 73 -24.30 6.56 -9.16
CA LYS A 73 -23.47 5.42 -9.57
C LYS A 73 -23.09 5.42 -11.04
N THR A 74 -23.66 6.32 -11.85
CA THR A 74 -23.44 6.35 -13.30
C THR A 74 -22.33 7.31 -13.71
N ASN A 75 -21.81 8.11 -12.78
CA ASN A 75 -20.81 9.13 -13.06
C ASN A 75 -19.40 8.68 -12.62
N PRO A 76 -18.45 8.52 -13.58
CA PRO A 76 -17.07 8.14 -13.28
C PRO A 76 -16.37 9.05 -12.28
N SER A 77 -16.76 10.33 -12.20
CA SER A 77 -16.18 11.27 -11.24
C SER A 77 -16.31 10.79 -9.81
N LEU A 78 -17.45 10.16 -9.45
CA LEU A 78 -17.64 9.61 -8.11
C LEU A 78 -16.69 8.44 -7.88
N SER A 79 -16.53 7.55 -8.85
CA SER A 79 -15.59 6.43 -8.76
C SER A 79 -14.14 6.90 -8.62
N THR A 80 -13.74 7.96 -9.34
CA THR A 80 -12.41 8.60 -9.20
C THR A 80 -12.21 9.14 -7.79
N ILE A 81 -13.19 9.87 -7.25
CA ILE A 81 -13.10 10.42 -5.88
C ILE A 81 -13.03 9.28 -4.85
N LYS A 82 -13.85 8.24 -4.99
CA LYS A 82 -13.82 7.07 -4.10
C LYS A 82 -12.45 6.39 -4.15
N MET A 83 -11.87 6.24 -5.33
CA MET A 83 -10.54 5.66 -5.54
C MET A 83 -9.45 6.49 -4.85
N GLN A 84 -9.46 7.82 -5.04
CA GLN A 84 -8.51 8.73 -4.40
C GLN A 84 -8.62 8.70 -2.87
N VAL A 85 -9.85 8.87 -2.34
CA VAL A 85 -10.08 8.84 -0.89
C VAL A 85 -9.72 7.48 -0.29
N TYR A 86 -10.04 6.38 -0.98
CA TYR A 86 -9.65 5.05 -0.54
C TYR A 86 -8.13 4.91 -0.48
N PHE A 87 -7.43 5.34 -1.52
CA PHE A 87 -5.97 5.30 -1.54
C PHE A 87 -5.39 6.16 -0.40
N ASP A 88 -5.80 7.41 -0.26
CA ASP A 88 -5.31 8.32 0.78
C ASP A 88 -5.55 7.80 2.21
N MET A 89 -6.65 7.06 2.43
CA MET A 89 -7.00 6.51 3.75
C MET A 89 -6.28 5.21 4.09
N ASN A 90 -5.95 4.39 3.08
CA ASN A 90 -5.49 3.02 3.31
C ASN A 90 -4.04 2.79 2.86
N TYR A 91 -3.53 3.61 1.95
CA TYR A 91 -2.14 3.58 1.54
C TYR A 91 -1.25 4.09 2.68
N ALA A 92 -0.26 3.29 3.05
CA ALA A 92 0.80 3.66 3.97
C ALA A 92 2.11 3.37 3.27
N ASN A 93 3.11 4.24 3.45
CA ASN A 93 4.43 3.93 2.92
C ASN A 93 5.03 2.74 3.66
N ARG A 94 6.05 2.12 3.05
CA ARG A 94 6.73 0.94 3.58
C ARG A 94 7.13 1.06 5.05
N ALA A 95 7.68 2.20 5.46
CA ALA A 95 8.17 2.40 6.83
C ALA A 95 7.01 2.44 7.84
N GLU A 96 5.92 3.13 7.51
CA GLU A 96 4.71 3.20 8.32
C GLU A 96 4.06 1.81 8.48
N LEU A 97 3.94 1.06 7.37
CA LEU A 97 3.33 -0.26 7.41
C LEU A 97 4.14 -1.20 8.31
N LEU A 98 5.46 -1.29 8.11
CA LEU A 98 6.32 -2.17 8.91
C LEU A 98 6.32 -1.77 10.38
N SER A 99 6.37 -0.47 10.69
CA SER A 99 6.31 0.02 12.06
C SER A 99 5.02 -0.40 12.78
N GLU A 100 3.87 -0.28 12.10
CA GLU A 100 2.58 -0.67 12.66
C GLU A 100 2.49 -2.19 12.84
N GLN A 101 2.99 -2.99 11.90
CA GLN A 101 3.02 -4.44 12.03
C GLN A 101 3.89 -4.90 13.19
N HIS A 102 5.10 -4.35 13.33
CA HIS A 102 5.97 -4.64 14.47
C HIS A 102 5.30 -4.27 15.79
N ARG A 103 4.60 -3.13 15.85
CA ARG A 103 3.80 -2.71 17.02
C ARG A 103 2.70 -3.72 17.35
N VAL A 104 1.99 -4.23 16.34
CA VAL A 104 0.92 -5.24 16.52
C VAL A 104 1.50 -6.56 17.03
N VAL A 105 2.61 -7.04 16.48
CA VAL A 105 3.30 -8.26 16.92
C VAL A 105 3.79 -8.10 18.36
N GLU A 106 4.45 -7.00 18.69
CA GLU A 106 4.88 -6.71 20.06
C GLU A 106 3.69 -6.66 21.03
N GLY A 107 2.57 -6.04 20.62
CA GLY A 107 1.34 -6.01 21.40
C GLY A 107 0.76 -7.40 21.68
N ARG A 108 0.81 -8.31 20.69
CA ARG A 108 0.37 -9.71 20.84
C ARG A 108 1.28 -10.53 21.74
N LEU A 109 2.59 -10.26 21.73
CA LEU A 109 3.58 -10.95 22.57
C LEU A 109 3.62 -10.42 24.01
N ALA A 110 3.16 -9.18 24.23
CA ALA A 110 3.25 -8.51 25.52
C ALA A 110 2.61 -9.27 26.71
N PRO A 111 1.46 -9.95 26.58
CA PRO A 111 0.90 -10.75 27.68
C PRO A 111 1.81 -11.91 28.09
N VAL A 112 2.31 -12.68 27.12
CA VAL A 112 3.22 -13.83 27.38
C VAL A 112 4.54 -13.34 27.98
N LEU A 113 5.05 -12.21 27.49
CA LEU A 113 6.25 -11.58 28.02
C LEU A 113 6.08 -11.12 29.48
N ARG A 114 4.95 -10.48 29.81
CA ARG A 114 4.63 -10.09 31.20
C ARG A 114 4.52 -11.31 32.11
N ASP A 115 3.81 -12.34 31.66
CA ASP A 115 3.66 -13.60 32.38
C ASP A 115 5.01 -14.21 32.77
N ILE A 116 5.99 -14.23 31.87
CA ILE A 116 7.33 -14.76 32.14
C ILE A 116 8.10 -13.84 33.09
N THR A 117 8.09 -12.53 32.82
CA THR A 117 8.94 -11.56 33.53
C THR A 117 8.47 -11.29 34.97
N ASP A 118 7.16 -11.35 35.20
CA ASP A 118 6.53 -11.14 36.50
C ASP A 118 6.50 -12.43 37.35
N SER A 119 6.75 -13.60 36.74
CA SER A 119 6.83 -14.89 37.45
C SER A 119 7.94 -14.91 38.52
N ARG A 120 7.66 -15.57 39.64
CA ARG A 120 8.57 -15.78 40.78
C ARG A 120 8.51 -17.24 41.26
N PRO A 121 8.97 -18.20 40.43
CA PRO A 121 8.91 -19.62 40.78
C PRO A 121 9.80 -19.92 41.98
N ARG A 122 9.29 -20.72 42.92
CA ARG A 122 9.98 -21.16 44.15
C ARG A 122 10.31 -22.65 44.14
N VAL A 123 9.51 -23.45 43.43
CA VAL A 123 9.69 -24.90 43.31
C VAL A 123 10.00 -25.30 41.87
N GLN A 124 10.58 -26.49 41.69
CA GLN A 124 11.02 -27.00 40.40
C GLN A 124 9.89 -27.04 39.35
N GLU A 125 8.69 -27.48 39.74
CA GLU A 125 7.53 -27.52 38.85
C GLU A 125 7.13 -26.12 38.33
N GLU A 126 7.20 -25.09 39.19
CA GLU A 126 6.96 -23.71 38.77
C GLU A 126 8.05 -23.20 37.82
N MET A 127 9.31 -23.59 38.03
CA MET A 127 10.40 -23.25 37.10
C MET A 127 10.19 -23.88 35.72
N GLU A 128 9.75 -25.14 35.68
CA GLU A 128 9.40 -25.84 34.43
C GLU A 128 8.21 -25.18 33.72
N ASN A 129 7.23 -24.70 34.47
CA ASN A 129 6.10 -23.93 33.92
C ASN A 129 6.58 -22.62 33.26
N VAL A 130 7.47 -21.87 33.91
CA VAL A 130 8.04 -20.65 33.31
C VAL A 130 8.86 -20.99 32.08
N TYR A 131 9.67 -22.07 32.12
CA TYR A 131 10.45 -22.50 30.97
C TYR A 131 9.57 -22.86 29.76
N ARG A 132 8.44 -23.56 29.98
CA ARG A 132 7.43 -23.81 28.93
C ARG A 132 6.88 -22.53 28.34
N LYS A 133 6.59 -21.50 29.16
CA LYS A 133 6.17 -20.18 28.66
C LYS A 133 7.27 -19.51 27.82
N ILE A 134 8.54 -19.66 28.18
CA ILE A 134 9.68 -19.16 27.37
C ILE A 134 9.71 -19.84 26.00
N VAL A 135 9.55 -21.17 25.95
CA VAL A 135 9.43 -21.92 24.68
C VAL A 135 8.28 -21.38 23.83
N SER A 136 7.10 -21.16 24.43
CA SER A 136 5.96 -20.57 23.72
C SER A 136 6.24 -19.15 23.23
N TYR A 137 6.90 -18.30 24.02
CA TYR A 137 7.30 -16.96 23.62
C TYR A 137 8.24 -17.00 22.42
N VAL A 138 9.31 -17.81 22.48
CA VAL A 138 10.29 -17.96 21.39
C VAL A 138 9.59 -18.39 20.11
N LEU A 139 8.72 -19.40 20.20
CA LEU A 139 7.99 -19.90 19.05
C LEU A 139 7.09 -18.82 18.42
N LEU A 140 6.25 -18.17 19.24
CA LEU A 140 5.35 -17.09 18.78
C LEU A 140 6.13 -15.91 18.19
N SER A 141 7.27 -15.56 18.78
CA SER A 141 8.11 -14.45 18.31
C SER A 141 8.81 -14.75 16.98
N SER A 142 9.13 -16.03 16.72
CA SER A 142 9.80 -16.45 15.48
C SER A 142 8.85 -16.57 14.28
N GLY A 143 7.55 -16.82 14.52
CA GLY A 143 6.59 -17.15 13.48
C GLY A 143 6.88 -18.48 12.74
N LEU A 144 7.81 -19.31 13.23
CA LEU A 144 8.27 -20.54 12.58
C LEU A 144 7.50 -21.79 13.03
N GLY A 145 6.17 -21.76 12.96
CA GLY A 145 5.28 -22.89 13.26
C GLY A 145 4.34 -22.66 14.45
N SER A 146 3.49 -23.66 14.73
CA SER A 146 2.39 -23.55 15.70
C SER A 146 2.78 -24.06 17.10
N PRO A 147 2.37 -23.39 18.19
CA PRO A 147 2.51 -23.91 19.57
C PRO A 147 1.75 -25.20 19.84
N THR A 148 0.84 -25.58 18.96
CA THR A 148 0.08 -26.84 19.05
C THR A 148 0.79 -28.01 18.39
N ASP A 149 1.85 -27.77 17.60
CA ASP A 149 2.61 -28.82 16.95
C ASP A 149 3.73 -29.33 17.87
N ILE A 150 3.60 -30.59 18.29
CA ILE A 150 4.50 -31.22 19.25
C ILE A 150 5.93 -31.30 18.71
N GLU A 151 6.11 -31.60 17.43
CA GLU A 151 7.46 -31.75 16.85
C GLU A 151 8.16 -30.39 16.79
N VAL A 152 7.44 -29.34 16.40
CA VAL A 152 7.95 -27.96 16.42
C VAL A 152 8.31 -27.51 17.84
N VAL A 153 7.47 -27.81 18.83
CA VAL A 153 7.74 -27.48 20.24
C VAL A 153 9.00 -28.22 20.73
N ARG A 154 9.19 -29.48 20.34
CA ARG A 154 10.39 -30.25 20.67
C ARG A 154 11.65 -29.67 20.03
N GLU A 155 11.59 -29.27 18.77
CA GLU A 155 12.70 -28.60 18.08
C GLU A 155 13.09 -27.29 18.77
N VAL A 156 12.12 -26.42 19.05
CA VAL A 156 12.36 -25.15 19.76
C VAL A 156 12.93 -25.42 21.15
N THR A 157 12.40 -26.42 21.87
CA THR A 157 12.90 -26.78 23.20
C THR A 157 14.35 -27.25 23.14
N ALA A 158 14.70 -28.11 22.19
CA ALA A 158 16.08 -28.60 22.01
C ALA A 158 17.04 -27.48 21.62
N ALA A 159 16.63 -26.60 20.69
CA ALA A 159 17.42 -25.44 20.28
C ALA A 159 17.61 -24.48 21.47
N LEU A 160 16.56 -24.19 22.24
CA LEU A 160 16.63 -23.36 23.44
C LEU A 160 17.54 -23.98 24.50
N GLN A 161 17.43 -25.28 24.77
CA GLN A 161 18.28 -25.98 25.74
C GLN A 161 19.76 -25.94 25.36
N SER A 162 20.09 -25.81 24.08
CA SER A 162 21.49 -25.73 23.62
C SER A 162 22.17 -24.40 23.97
N VAL A 163 21.39 -23.31 24.11
CA VAL A 163 21.90 -21.96 24.43
C VAL A 163 21.46 -21.44 25.80
N PHE A 164 20.43 -22.05 26.38
CA PHE A 164 19.85 -21.69 27.68
C PHE A 164 19.33 -22.95 28.40
N PRO A 165 20.23 -23.73 29.01
CA PRO A 165 19.86 -24.92 29.75
C PRO A 165 19.01 -24.60 30.98
N GLN A 166 18.14 -25.52 31.42
CA GLN A 166 17.21 -25.31 32.54
C GLN A 166 17.88 -24.85 33.85
N LYS A 167 19.14 -25.25 34.11
CA LYS A 167 19.91 -24.79 35.29
C LYS A 167 20.11 -23.27 35.32
N GLU A 168 20.09 -22.60 34.17
CA GLU A 168 20.23 -21.14 34.07
C GLU A 168 18.95 -20.38 34.45
N MET A 169 17.83 -21.10 34.64
CA MET A 169 16.57 -20.50 35.11
C MET A 169 16.72 -19.83 36.47
N ILE A 170 17.56 -20.36 37.36
CA ILE A 170 17.81 -19.79 38.69
C ILE A 170 18.37 -18.37 38.54
N THR A 171 19.37 -18.20 37.67
CA THR A 171 19.96 -16.89 37.36
C THR A 171 18.94 -16.00 36.66
N PHE A 172 18.24 -16.51 35.64
CA PHE A 172 17.26 -15.75 34.87
C PHE A 172 16.16 -15.14 35.77
N VAL A 173 15.60 -15.93 36.69
CA VAL A 173 14.50 -15.49 37.57
C VAL A 173 14.92 -14.34 38.49
N SER A 174 16.22 -14.27 38.86
CA SER A 174 16.78 -13.21 39.70
C SER A 174 17.00 -11.87 38.99
N LEU A 175 16.94 -11.85 37.65
CA LEU A 175 17.19 -10.65 36.86
C LEU A 175 16.06 -9.62 36.98
N SER A 176 16.40 -8.36 36.69
CA SER A 176 15.41 -7.29 36.56
C SER A 176 14.44 -7.57 35.40
N LYS A 177 13.22 -7.02 35.47
CA LYS A 177 12.21 -7.16 34.40
C LYS A 177 12.76 -6.78 33.03
N LYS A 178 13.41 -5.61 32.93
CA LYS A 178 14.02 -5.12 31.68
C LYS A 178 15.10 -6.06 31.14
N THR A 179 15.94 -6.62 32.03
CA THR A 179 16.99 -7.57 31.62
C THR A 179 16.39 -8.90 31.15
N LYS A 180 15.33 -9.39 31.81
CA LYS A 180 14.60 -10.58 31.36
C LYS A 180 14.01 -10.37 29.97
N GLU A 181 13.36 -9.23 29.72
CA GLU A 181 12.80 -8.90 28.41
C GLU A 181 13.86 -8.90 27.31
N GLN A 182 15.02 -8.26 27.55
CA GLN A 182 16.12 -8.27 26.58
C GLN A 182 16.68 -9.67 26.36
N GLN A 183 16.84 -10.46 27.43
CA GLN A 183 17.34 -11.83 27.32
C GLN A 183 16.36 -12.71 26.53
N LEU A 184 15.05 -12.56 26.73
CA LEU A 184 14.04 -13.29 25.97
C LEU A 184 14.08 -12.94 24.48
N LYS A 185 14.19 -11.64 24.13
CA LYS A 185 14.37 -11.21 22.73
C LYS A 185 15.62 -11.83 22.11
N ASN A 186 16.74 -11.85 22.84
CA ASN A 186 17.99 -12.45 22.37
C ASN A 186 17.88 -13.97 22.18
N LEU A 187 17.25 -14.68 23.14
CA LEU A 187 17.02 -16.11 23.05
C LEU A 187 16.11 -16.46 21.87
N ALA A 188 15.08 -15.65 21.61
CA ALA A 188 14.22 -15.81 20.45
C ALA A 188 15.00 -15.73 19.14
N MET A 189 15.84 -14.70 18.97
CA MET A 189 16.68 -14.56 17.76
C MET A 189 17.68 -15.72 17.62
N LEU A 190 18.35 -16.11 18.69
CA LEU A 190 19.31 -17.23 18.66
C LEU A 190 18.64 -18.54 18.28
N VAL A 191 17.53 -18.88 18.93
CA VAL A 191 16.80 -20.12 18.65
C VAL A 191 16.24 -20.12 17.23
N THR A 192 15.73 -18.99 16.75
CA THR A 192 15.28 -18.82 15.35
C THR A 192 16.42 -19.13 14.38
N GLY A 193 17.59 -18.50 14.56
CA GLY A 193 18.78 -18.77 13.74
C GLY A 193 19.23 -20.22 13.78
N ILE A 194 19.24 -20.85 14.95
CA ILE A 194 19.59 -22.28 15.11
C ILE A 194 18.62 -23.16 14.32
N ARG A 195 17.32 -22.88 14.39
CA ARG A 195 16.31 -23.66 13.65
C ARG A 195 16.45 -23.50 12.15
N LEU A 196 16.73 -22.30 11.66
CA LEU A 196 17.01 -22.04 10.24
C LEU A 196 18.25 -22.80 9.75
N TYR A 197 19.32 -22.80 10.54
CA TYR A 197 20.53 -23.58 10.24
C TYR A 197 20.27 -25.09 10.26
N ASN A 198 19.50 -25.58 11.23
CA ASN A 198 19.15 -26.99 11.30
C ASN A 198 18.28 -27.43 10.12
N LYS A 199 17.37 -26.57 9.64
CA LYS A 199 16.61 -26.77 8.39
C LYS A 199 17.55 -26.96 7.22
N GLU A 200 18.49 -26.04 7.04
CA GLU A 200 19.47 -26.08 5.96
C GLU A 200 20.36 -27.34 6.01
N CYS A 201 20.73 -27.78 7.22
CA CYS A 201 21.47 -29.02 7.44
C CYS A 201 20.62 -30.30 7.32
N ARG A 202 19.31 -30.19 7.04
CA ARG A 202 18.35 -31.29 7.00
C ARG A 202 18.26 -32.07 8.32
N LYS A 203 18.40 -31.37 9.45
CA LYS A 203 18.35 -31.92 10.83
C LYS A 203 17.08 -31.52 11.59
N GLY A 204 16.14 -30.84 10.94
CA GLY A 204 14.87 -30.35 11.51
C GLY A 204 14.24 -29.31 10.59
N GLY A 205 13.27 -28.54 11.10
CA GLY A 205 12.70 -27.39 10.41
C GLY A 205 11.76 -27.73 9.25
N SER A 206 11.17 -28.93 9.26
CA SER A 206 10.19 -29.35 8.25
C SER A 206 8.96 -28.45 8.17
N SER A 207 8.62 -27.78 9.28
CA SER A 207 7.50 -26.83 9.38
C SER A 207 7.86 -25.40 8.93
N ILE A 208 9.11 -25.15 8.54
CA ILE A 208 9.56 -23.80 8.14
C ILE A 208 9.37 -23.70 6.64
N ASP A 209 8.50 -22.79 6.20
CA ASP A 209 8.27 -22.54 4.78
C ASP A 209 9.51 -22.00 4.06
N ASP A 210 9.55 -22.14 2.74
CA ASP A 210 10.57 -21.52 1.89
C ASP A 210 10.12 -20.11 1.50
N LEU A 211 10.26 -19.17 2.44
CA LEU A 211 9.86 -17.78 2.21
C LEU A 211 10.52 -17.16 0.97
N PRO A 212 11.83 -17.36 0.69
CA PRO A 212 12.43 -16.89 -0.55
C PRO A 212 11.72 -17.38 -1.82
N ALA A 213 11.38 -18.67 -1.90
CA ALA A 213 10.66 -19.21 -3.06
C ALA A 213 9.24 -18.63 -3.15
N ILE A 214 8.50 -18.62 -2.04
CA ILE A 214 7.14 -18.07 -1.96
C ILE A 214 7.11 -16.60 -2.37
N LEU A 215 8.07 -15.80 -1.88
CA LEU A 215 8.19 -14.38 -2.21
C LEU A 215 8.45 -14.16 -3.68
N ASN A 216 9.38 -14.90 -4.28
CA ASN A 216 9.66 -14.77 -5.72
C ASN A 216 8.42 -15.06 -6.57
N GLU A 217 7.65 -16.10 -6.24
CA GLU A 217 6.39 -16.40 -6.91
C GLU A 217 5.33 -15.30 -6.69
N ALA A 218 5.16 -14.85 -5.44
CA ALA A 218 4.20 -13.82 -5.08
C ALA A 218 4.50 -12.48 -5.74
N ILE A 219 5.78 -12.08 -5.81
CA ILE A 219 6.24 -10.87 -6.51
C ILE A 219 5.90 -10.95 -7.99
N LEU A 220 6.25 -12.07 -8.65
CA LEU A 220 5.95 -12.24 -10.08
C LEU A 220 4.44 -12.16 -10.34
N SER A 221 3.63 -12.78 -9.48
CA SER A 221 2.17 -12.71 -9.58
C SER A 221 1.67 -11.28 -9.38
N ALA A 222 2.12 -10.58 -8.33
CA ALA A 222 1.67 -9.23 -8.00
C ALA A 222 2.04 -8.22 -9.11
N THR A 223 3.30 -8.25 -9.57
CA THR A 223 3.78 -7.40 -10.66
C THR A 223 2.98 -7.64 -11.94
N ARG A 224 2.75 -8.92 -12.29
CA ARG A 224 1.94 -9.26 -13.47
C ARG A 224 0.51 -8.72 -13.37
N THR A 225 -0.15 -8.86 -12.23
CA THR A 225 -1.51 -8.33 -12.03
C THR A 225 -1.55 -6.81 -12.19
N VAL A 226 -0.54 -6.10 -11.66
CA VAL A 226 -0.45 -4.64 -11.81
C VAL A 226 -0.17 -4.27 -13.27
N ASP A 227 0.74 -4.96 -13.97
CA ASP A 227 1.03 -4.74 -15.39
C ASP A 227 -0.18 -4.99 -16.29
N GLU A 228 -0.95 -6.03 -16.05
CA GLU A 228 -2.22 -6.30 -16.76
C GLU A 228 -3.23 -5.15 -16.55
N GLY A 229 -3.31 -4.63 -15.31
CA GLY A 229 -4.11 -3.46 -14.98
C GLY A 229 -3.64 -2.18 -15.71
N LEU A 230 -2.33 -1.93 -15.75
CA LEU A 230 -1.73 -0.79 -16.44
C LEU A 230 -1.97 -0.86 -17.95
N ASN A 231 -1.78 -2.02 -18.57
CA ASN A 231 -2.06 -2.22 -20.00
C ASN A 231 -3.53 -1.94 -20.36
N THR A 232 -4.44 -2.35 -19.48
CA THR A 232 -5.88 -2.03 -19.61
C THR A 232 -6.09 -0.51 -19.52
N CYS A 233 -5.45 0.16 -18.55
CA CYS A 233 -5.55 1.60 -18.40
C CYS A 233 -5.02 2.34 -19.63
N HIS A 234 -3.84 1.99 -20.13
CA HIS A 234 -3.27 2.59 -21.33
C HIS A 234 -4.20 2.45 -22.53
N THR A 235 -4.72 1.24 -22.75
CA THR A 235 -5.64 0.97 -23.88
C THR A 235 -6.89 1.85 -23.80
N LEU A 236 -7.58 1.86 -22.67
CA LEU A 236 -8.78 2.67 -22.47
C LEU A 236 -8.48 4.17 -22.55
N ALA A 237 -7.37 4.62 -21.96
CA ALA A 237 -6.98 6.01 -22.00
C ALA A 237 -6.70 6.49 -23.43
N HIS A 238 -6.00 5.69 -24.24
CA HIS A 238 -5.76 5.99 -25.66
C HIS A 238 -7.07 6.09 -26.45
N GLN A 239 -7.99 5.15 -26.22
CA GLN A 239 -9.30 5.10 -26.87
C GLN A 239 -10.18 6.30 -26.50
N TYR A 240 -10.32 6.60 -25.20
CA TYR A 240 -11.11 7.75 -24.74
C TYR A 240 -10.52 9.08 -25.19
N THR A 241 -9.19 9.19 -25.18
CA THR A 241 -8.51 10.38 -25.73
C THR A 241 -8.81 10.54 -27.21
N ALA A 242 -8.72 9.47 -28.00
CA ALA A 242 -9.02 9.52 -29.44
C ALA A 242 -10.49 9.89 -29.73
N LEU A 243 -11.44 9.39 -28.92
CA LEU A 243 -12.85 9.78 -29.03
C LEU A 243 -13.05 11.27 -28.74
N LEU A 244 -12.46 11.77 -27.65
CA LEU A 244 -12.53 13.19 -27.29
C LEU A 244 -11.84 14.09 -28.34
N GLU A 245 -10.72 13.65 -28.92
CA GLU A 245 -10.06 14.32 -30.04
C GLU A 245 -10.97 14.37 -31.27
N SER A 246 -11.67 13.28 -31.59
CA SER A 246 -12.60 13.22 -32.74
C SER A 246 -13.82 14.14 -32.60
N MET A 247 -14.12 14.62 -31.40
CA MET A 247 -15.16 15.63 -31.18
C MET A 247 -14.67 17.05 -31.52
N GLN A 248 -13.36 17.27 -31.58
CA GLN A 248 -12.80 18.60 -31.84
C GLN A 248 -12.95 18.94 -33.32
N GLY A 249 -13.90 19.83 -33.62
CA GLY A 249 -14.15 20.31 -34.98
C GLY A 249 -15.19 19.53 -35.77
N ASP A 250 -15.80 18.49 -35.19
CA ASP A 250 -16.89 17.72 -35.79
C ASP A 250 -18.16 17.78 -34.91
N GLN A 251 -19.14 18.55 -35.37
CA GLN A 251 -20.40 18.78 -34.65
C GLN A 251 -21.26 17.51 -34.54
N HIS A 252 -21.20 16.60 -35.53
CA HIS A 252 -21.95 15.36 -35.51
C HIS A 252 -21.37 14.42 -34.43
N ARG A 253 -20.05 14.24 -34.44
CA ARG A 253 -19.34 13.46 -33.41
C ARG A 253 -19.55 14.06 -32.02
N PHE A 254 -19.49 15.38 -31.89
CA PHE A 254 -19.77 16.05 -30.63
C PHE A 254 -21.18 15.72 -30.10
N THR A 255 -22.20 15.83 -30.95
CA THR A 255 -23.59 15.54 -30.55
C THR A 255 -23.76 14.09 -30.13
N GLN A 256 -23.17 13.15 -30.88
CA GLN A 256 -23.21 11.72 -30.58
C GLN A 256 -22.53 11.38 -29.24
N LEU A 257 -21.34 11.95 -29.00
CA LEU A 257 -20.47 11.59 -27.88
C LEU A 257 -20.71 12.40 -26.60
N SER A 258 -21.31 13.59 -26.69
CA SER A 258 -21.53 14.50 -25.55
C SER A 258 -22.38 13.92 -24.41
N SER A 259 -23.21 12.92 -24.71
CA SER A 259 -24.00 12.20 -23.70
C SER A 259 -23.16 11.24 -22.86
N PHE A 260 -22.06 10.73 -23.43
CA PHE A 260 -21.14 9.82 -22.78
C PHE A 260 -20.14 10.64 -21.95
N LYS A 261 -20.03 10.35 -20.66
CA LYS A 261 -19.13 11.00 -19.69
C LYS A 261 -17.65 10.67 -19.94
N LEU A 262 -17.19 10.79 -21.19
CA LEU A 262 -15.87 10.36 -21.69
C LEU A 262 -14.72 11.08 -20.98
N LYS A 263 -14.90 12.37 -20.68
CA LYS A 263 -13.90 13.15 -19.93
C LYS A 263 -13.72 12.58 -18.52
N GLU A 264 -14.83 12.36 -17.82
CA GLU A 264 -14.83 11.80 -16.47
C GLU A 264 -14.29 10.36 -16.47
N ALA A 265 -14.64 9.58 -17.49
CA ALA A 265 -14.14 8.22 -17.69
C ALA A 265 -12.62 8.19 -17.91
N LEU A 266 -12.09 9.07 -18.77
CA LEU A 266 -10.65 9.23 -18.98
C LEU A 266 -9.92 9.61 -17.69
N PHE A 267 -10.47 10.54 -16.90
CA PHE A 267 -9.88 10.93 -15.62
C PHE A 267 -9.86 9.76 -14.62
N ASN A 268 -10.91 8.95 -14.59
CA ASN A 268 -10.94 7.74 -13.75
C ASN A 268 -9.84 6.75 -14.14
N VAL A 269 -9.68 6.46 -15.44
CA VAL A 269 -8.64 5.56 -15.94
C VAL A 269 -7.23 6.08 -15.63
N ARG A 270 -6.96 7.36 -15.89
CA ARG A 270 -5.65 7.96 -15.60
C ARG A 270 -5.34 8.03 -14.11
N GLN A 271 -6.35 8.26 -13.28
CA GLN A 271 -6.16 8.20 -11.84
C GLN A 271 -5.81 6.79 -11.37
N TYR A 272 -6.46 5.76 -11.93
CA TYR A 272 -6.15 4.38 -11.61
C TYR A 272 -4.74 4.00 -12.05
N GLU A 273 -4.36 4.36 -13.28
CA GLU A 273 -3.00 4.22 -13.83
C GLU A 273 -1.95 4.81 -12.87
N ALA A 274 -2.14 6.06 -12.45
CA ALA A 274 -1.20 6.73 -11.55
C ALA A 274 -1.02 5.99 -10.21
N LEU A 275 -2.10 5.46 -9.63
CA LEU A 275 -2.03 4.69 -8.39
C LEU A 275 -1.39 3.31 -8.60
N LEU A 276 -1.67 2.65 -9.72
CA LEU A 276 -1.02 1.38 -10.08
C LEU A 276 0.49 1.56 -10.27
N CYS A 277 0.94 2.68 -10.86
CA CYS A 277 2.37 2.99 -10.97
C CYS A 277 3.07 3.09 -9.61
N ILE A 278 2.39 3.65 -8.60
CA ILE A 278 2.92 3.69 -7.22
C ILE A 278 3.06 2.26 -6.67
N LEU A 279 2.00 1.44 -6.79
CA LEU A 279 2.03 0.06 -6.30
C LEU A 279 3.04 -0.82 -7.05
N LEU A 280 3.25 -0.59 -8.35
CA LEU A 280 4.28 -1.26 -9.13
C LEU A 280 5.68 -0.91 -8.62
N SER A 281 5.94 0.36 -8.33
CA SER A 281 7.22 0.80 -7.74
C SER A 281 7.50 0.12 -6.40
N ASP A 282 6.47 -0.06 -5.57
CA ASP A 282 6.59 -0.77 -4.29
C ASP A 282 6.85 -2.27 -4.50
N ALA A 283 6.20 -2.90 -5.48
CA ALA A 283 6.44 -4.31 -5.82
C ALA A 283 7.88 -4.53 -6.35
N ILE A 284 8.39 -3.63 -7.19
CA ILE A 284 9.77 -3.65 -7.68
C ILE A 284 10.75 -3.47 -6.52
N THR A 285 10.48 -2.53 -5.61
CA THR A 285 11.30 -2.32 -4.41
C THR A 285 11.33 -3.58 -3.54
N SER A 286 10.18 -4.24 -3.36
CA SER A 286 10.08 -5.50 -2.63
C SER A 286 10.92 -6.60 -3.31
N ALA A 287 10.90 -6.68 -4.64
CA ALA A 287 11.74 -7.62 -5.39
C ALA A 287 13.24 -7.40 -5.14
N GLN A 288 13.69 -6.14 -5.16
CA GLN A 288 15.09 -5.78 -4.89
C GLN A 288 15.52 -6.12 -3.47
N GLU A 289 14.67 -5.86 -2.47
CA GLU A 289 14.98 -6.19 -1.07
C GLU A 289 14.95 -7.69 -0.81
N VAL A 290 14.06 -8.47 -1.45
CA VAL A 290 14.07 -9.93 -1.39
C VAL A 290 15.35 -10.51 -2.00
N GLU A 291 15.76 -10.04 -3.18
CA GLU A 291 16.99 -10.49 -3.84
C GLU A 291 18.22 -10.22 -2.96
N LYS A 292 18.34 -8.99 -2.44
CA LYS A 292 19.42 -8.58 -1.53
C LYS A 292 19.43 -9.41 -0.24
N THR A 293 18.28 -9.57 0.40
CA THR A 293 18.15 -10.34 1.65
C THR A 293 18.48 -11.81 1.42
N ASN A 294 18.08 -12.39 0.30
CA ASN A 294 18.41 -13.76 -0.08
C ASN A 294 19.90 -13.97 -0.33
N GLY A 295 20.57 -13.04 -1.01
CA GLY A 295 22.03 -13.07 -1.16
C GLY A 295 22.76 -13.03 0.19
N GLN A 296 22.33 -12.14 1.10
CA GLN A 296 22.89 -12.03 2.45
C GLN A 296 22.61 -13.28 3.31
N PHE A 297 21.42 -13.84 3.20
CA PHE A 297 21.02 -15.05 3.91
C PHE A 297 21.88 -16.25 3.50
N ALA A 298 22.04 -16.46 2.19
CA ALA A 298 22.88 -17.53 1.66
C ALA A 298 24.35 -17.39 2.11
N ALA A 299 24.92 -16.19 2.00
CA ALA A 299 26.30 -15.92 2.43
C ALA A 299 26.49 -16.14 3.95
N THR A 300 25.56 -15.67 4.77
CA THR A 300 25.60 -15.85 6.24
C THR A 300 25.47 -17.34 6.60
N MET A 301 24.59 -18.06 5.90
CA MET A 301 24.40 -19.49 6.10
C MET A 301 25.65 -20.29 5.73
N GLU A 302 26.33 -19.94 4.64
CA GLU A 302 27.59 -20.55 4.24
C GLU A 302 28.71 -20.27 5.25
N GLN A 303 28.85 -19.02 5.70
CA GLN A 303 29.81 -18.65 6.75
C GLN A 303 29.56 -19.46 8.03
N LEU A 304 28.30 -19.63 8.41
CA LEU A 304 27.92 -20.40 9.59
C LEU A 304 28.27 -21.89 9.43
N LYS A 305 27.96 -22.49 8.27
CA LYS A 305 28.38 -23.87 7.95
C LYS A 305 29.89 -24.02 8.09
N ASN A 306 30.68 -23.13 7.50
CA ASN A 306 32.14 -23.17 7.57
C ASN A 306 32.69 -22.99 8.99
N THR A 307 31.99 -22.24 9.84
CA THR A 307 32.39 -22.01 11.24
C THR A 307 32.10 -23.23 12.12
N VAL A 308 31.00 -23.94 11.86
CA VAL A 308 30.52 -25.08 12.66
C VAL A 308 31.08 -26.42 12.15
N GLN A 309 31.31 -26.55 10.85
CA GLN A 309 31.75 -27.78 10.21
C GLN A 309 33.21 -28.09 10.55
N ASN A 310 33.49 -29.34 10.92
CA ASN A 310 34.82 -29.89 11.20
C ASN A 310 35.59 -29.28 12.40
N ARG A 311 34.93 -28.56 13.32
CA ARG A 311 35.55 -28.07 14.57
C ARG A 311 35.18 -28.93 15.78
N VAL A 312 36.20 -29.29 16.57
CA VAL A 312 36.05 -30.06 17.83
C VAL A 312 35.44 -29.21 18.95
N SER A 313 35.62 -27.89 18.89
CA SER A 313 35.03 -26.91 19.81
C SER A 313 34.65 -25.65 19.04
N ILE A 314 33.48 -25.11 19.34
CA ILE A 314 32.90 -23.95 18.69
C ILE A 314 32.87 -22.82 19.71
N ASP A 315 33.47 -21.67 19.38
CA ASP A 315 33.34 -20.48 20.22
C ASP A 315 31.96 -19.84 20.00
N THR A 316 31.15 -19.81 21.06
CA THR A 316 29.85 -19.13 21.08
C THR A 316 29.92 -17.68 20.62
N LYS A 317 31.05 -16.98 20.83
CA LYS A 317 31.26 -15.59 20.39
C LYS A 317 31.35 -15.45 18.88
N GLU A 318 31.78 -16.49 18.17
CA GLU A 318 31.86 -16.50 16.70
C GLU A 318 30.50 -16.88 16.08
N VAL A 319 29.77 -17.81 16.71
CA VAL A 319 28.58 -18.43 16.11
C VAL A 319 27.27 -17.73 16.48
N PHE A 320 27.12 -17.22 17.69
CA PHE A 320 25.89 -16.57 18.13
C PHE A 320 25.53 -15.33 17.29
N PRO A 321 26.47 -14.45 16.92
CA PRO A 321 26.18 -13.33 16.02
C PRO A 321 25.63 -13.76 14.66
N LEU A 322 26.11 -14.88 14.11
CA LEU A 322 25.64 -15.42 12.83
C LEU A 322 24.21 -15.97 12.92
N PHE A 323 23.86 -16.66 14.01
CA PHE A 323 22.47 -17.09 14.23
C PHE A 323 21.53 -15.90 14.36
N VAL A 324 21.92 -14.86 15.10
CA VAL A 324 21.12 -13.63 15.21
C VAL A 324 20.98 -12.95 13.83
N ALA A 325 22.05 -12.88 13.05
CA ALA A 325 22.01 -12.34 11.70
C ALA A 325 21.03 -13.09 10.80
N LEU A 326 21.04 -14.43 10.82
CA LEU A 326 20.06 -15.24 10.08
C LEU A 326 18.62 -14.98 10.53
N SER A 327 18.38 -14.83 11.84
CA SER A 327 17.06 -14.49 12.37
C SER A 327 16.57 -13.13 11.85
N ASN A 328 17.44 -12.13 11.80
CA ASN A 328 17.08 -10.79 11.33
C ASN A 328 16.80 -10.78 9.82
N LEU A 329 17.61 -11.49 9.03
CA LEU A 329 17.38 -11.66 7.59
C LEU A 329 16.07 -12.39 7.33
N TRP A 330 15.74 -13.39 8.15
CA TRP A 330 14.47 -14.09 8.05
C TRP A 330 13.27 -13.22 8.38
N ALA A 331 13.39 -12.37 9.41
CA ALA A 331 12.38 -11.35 9.70
C ALA A 331 12.18 -10.39 8.52
N GLY A 332 13.25 -10.07 7.79
CA GLY A 332 13.18 -9.30 6.54
C GLY A 332 12.27 -9.96 5.49
N PHE A 333 12.38 -11.28 5.28
CA PHE A 333 11.44 -11.99 4.39
C PHE A 333 9.98 -11.95 4.90
N GLN A 334 9.78 -12.08 6.20
CA GLN A 334 8.44 -12.00 6.81
C GLN A 334 7.83 -10.61 6.61
N ASP A 335 8.63 -9.55 6.74
CA ASP A 335 8.24 -8.17 6.46
C ASP A 335 7.80 -8.00 5.00
N GLU A 336 8.53 -8.57 4.03
CA GLU A 336 8.16 -8.52 2.60
C GLU A 336 6.87 -9.27 2.27
N ILE A 337 6.61 -10.40 2.94
CA ILE A 337 5.33 -11.14 2.76
C ILE A 337 4.15 -10.23 3.12
N LEU A 338 4.26 -9.49 4.24
CA LEU A 338 3.21 -8.59 4.70
C LEU A 338 3.00 -7.42 3.75
N LEU A 339 4.10 -6.83 3.27
CA LEU A 339 4.06 -5.74 2.28
C LEU A 339 3.40 -6.19 0.98
N LEU A 340 3.77 -7.34 0.43
CA LEU A 340 3.16 -7.86 -0.80
C LEU A 340 1.68 -8.20 -0.62
N SER A 341 1.30 -8.74 0.54
CA SER A 341 -0.11 -8.96 0.86
C SER A 341 -0.90 -7.65 0.88
N PHE A 342 -0.32 -6.61 1.50
CA PHE A 342 -0.91 -5.27 1.50
C PHE A 342 -1.04 -4.70 0.07
N LEU A 343 0.02 -4.77 -0.74
CA LEU A 343 0.01 -4.29 -2.13
C LEU A 343 -1.06 -5.01 -2.96
N THR A 344 -1.12 -6.34 -2.87
CA THR A 344 -2.13 -7.13 -3.59
C THR A 344 -3.55 -6.75 -3.16
N ASN A 345 -3.78 -6.58 -1.85
CA ASN A 345 -5.09 -6.15 -1.34
C ASN A 345 -5.47 -4.74 -1.82
N MET A 346 -4.51 -3.81 -1.86
CA MET A 346 -4.71 -2.47 -2.41
C MET A 346 -5.06 -2.53 -3.90
N THR A 347 -4.30 -3.27 -4.71
CA THR A 347 -4.57 -3.45 -6.15
C THR A 347 -5.98 -3.98 -6.38
N ASN A 348 -6.37 -5.05 -5.68
CA ASN A 348 -7.71 -5.64 -5.78
C ASN A 348 -8.80 -4.65 -5.37
N SER A 349 -8.56 -3.88 -4.30
CA SER A 349 -9.53 -2.90 -3.79
C SER A 349 -9.63 -1.66 -4.68
N LEU A 350 -8.58 -1.30 -5.42
CA LEU A 350 -8.63 -0.19 -6.37
C LEU A 350 -9.36 -0.59 -7.66
N GLN A 351 -9.21 -1.85 -8.09
CA GLN A 351 -9.83 -2.37 -9.30
C GLN A 351 -11.36 -2.17 -9.31
N GLN A 352 -12.03 -2.31 -8.15
CA GLN A 352 -13.49 -2.13 -8.05
C GLN A 352 -13.95 -0.74 -8.52
N PHE A 353 -13.10 0.29 -8.41
CA PHE A 353 -13.44 1.66 -8.83
C PHE A 353 -13.26 1.89 -10.33
N SER A 354 -12.68 0.91 -11.05
CA SER A 354 -12.53 0.91 -12.51
C SER A 354 -13.66 0.14 -13.21
N GLU A 355 -14.48 -0.64 -12.48
CA GLU A 355 -15.59 -1.43 -13.05
C GLU A 355 -16.65 -0.56 -13.73
N ILE A 356 -16.72 0.73 -13.40
CA ILE A 356 -17.64 1.68 -14.06
C ILE A 356 -17.36 1.80 -15.56
N GLN A 357 -16.13 1.51 -16.01
CA GLN A 357 -15.75 1.60 -17.42
C GLN A 357 -16.47 0.57 -18.28
N SER A 358 -16.55 -0.68 -17.83
CA SER A 358 -17.25 -1.74 -18.58
C SER A 358 -18.76 -1.55 -18.59
N GLN A 359 -19.31 -0.86 -17.58
CA GLN A 359 -20.73 -0.51 -17.52
C GLN A 359 -21.09 0.63 -18.48
N LEU A 360 -20.22 1.64 -18.59
CA LEU A 360 -20.46 2.80 -19.45
C LEU A 360 -20.09 2.52 -20.91
N PHE A 361 -19.03 1.76 -21.14
CA PHE A 361 -18.49 1.45 -22.45
C PHE A 361 -18.22 -0.04 -22.58
N PRO A 362 -19.26 -0.87 -22.74
CA PRO A 362 -19.10 -2.24 -23.18
C PRO A 362 -18.26 -2.31 -24.45
N GLU A 363 -17.51 -3.40 -24.64
CA GLU A 363 -16.54 -3.55 -25.72
C GLU A 363 -17.15 -3.31 -27.11
N GLU A 364 -18.38 -3.79 -27.33
CA GLU A 364 -19.09 -3.61 -28.60
C GLU A 364 -19.45 -2.14 -28.86
N VAL A 365 -19.88 -1.43 -27.81
CA VAL A 365 -20.20 0.00 -27.89
C VAL A 365 -18.94 0.79 -28.19
N LEU A 366 -17.87 0.52 -27.44
CA LEU A 366 -16.59 1.22 -27.61
C LEU A 366 -16.01 0.99 -29.01
N THR A 367 -16.05 -0.25 -29.50
CA THR A 367 -15.61 -0.60 -30.86
C THR A 367 -16.41 0.16 -31.92
N SER A 368 -17.73 0.26 -31.77
CA SER A 368 -18.58 1.03 -32.70
C SER A 368 -18.27 2.53 -32.67
N LEU A 369 -18.03 3.12 -31.50
CA LEU A 369 -17.70 4.55 -31.38
C LEU A 369 -16.34 4.89 -32.01
N LEU A 370 -15.42 3.92 -32.00
CA LEU A 370 -14.07 4.03 -32.56
C LEU A 370 -14.00 3.74 -34.07
N GLU A 371 -15.11 3.37 -34.71
CA GLU A 371 -15.11 3.12 -36.15
C GLU A 371 -14.67 4.37 -36.92
N GLY A 372 -13.62 4.22 -37.75
CA GLY A 372 -13.02 5.33 -38.50
C GLY A 372 -12.12 6.26 -37.67
N VAL A 373 -11.84 5.95 -36.40
CA VAL A 373 -10.95 6.73 -35.52
C VAL A 373 -9.59 6.08 -35.44
N THR A 374 -8.53 6.85 -35.70
CA THR A 374 -7.17 6.41 -35.42
C THR A 374 -6.88 6.56 -33.93
N VAL A 375 -6.78 5.43 -33.21
CA VAL A 375 -6.34 5.41 -31.82
C VAL A 375 -4.83 5.50 -31.78
N LYS A 376 -4.32 6.55 -31.16
CA LYS A 376 -2.87 6.77 -30.96
C LYS A 376 -2.45 6.44 -29.54
N SER A 377 -1.24 5.96 -29.35
CA SER A 377 -0.60 5.90 -28.04
C SER A 377 -0.16 7.28 -27.55
N ASP A 378 0.11 7.39 -26.26
CA ASP A 378 0.71 8.59 -25.67
C ASP A 378 2.07 8.92 -26.30
N GLU A 379 2.93 7.93 -26.52
CA GLU A 379 4.23 8.10 -27.17
C GLU A 379 4.09 8.55 -28.63
N GLU A 380 3.07 8.08 -29.34
CA GLU A 380 2.75 8.55 -30.69
C GLU A 380 2.33 10.02 -30.68
N ARG A 381 1.46 10.43 -29.75
CA ARG A 381 1.05 11.83 -29.60
C ARG A 381 2.24 12.74 -29.29
N ILE A 382 3.10 12.34 -28.35
CA ILE A 382 4.32 13.08 -28.00
C ILE A 382 5.21 13.22 -29.25
N ARG A 383 5.47 12.12 -29.95
CA ARG A 383 6.34 12.09 -31.14
C ARG A 383 5.82 12.96 -32.29
N GLU A 384 4.52 13.03 -32.51
CA GLU A 384 3.92 13.90 -33.54
C GLU A 384 4.14 15.39 -33.24
N THR A 385 4.14 15.76 -31.96
CA THR A 385 4.34 17.15 -31.53
C THR A 385 5.80 17.46 -31.18
N MET A 386 6.69 16.48 -31.22
CA MET A 386 8.08 16.63 -30.80
C MET A 386 8.79 17.69 -31.66
N GLY A 387 9.38 18.69 -31.02
CA GLY A 387 10.03 19.83 -31.68
C GLY A 387 9.08 20.96 -32.11
N THR A 388 7.76 20.78 -31.95
CA THR A 388 6.79 21.86 -32.15
C THR A 388 6.76 22.74 -30.90
N ARG A 389 7.09 24.02 -31.06
CA ARG A 389 6.99 25.00 -29.97
C ARG A 389 5.62 25.66 -29.98
N VAL A 390 5.14 25.94 -28.78
CA VAL A 390 3.99 26.83 -28.59
C VAL A 390 4.29 28.22 -29.13
N ASN A 391 3.31 28.80 -29.81
CA ASN A 391 3.40 30.18 -30.26
C ASN A 391 2.92 31.10 -29.14
N VAL A 392 3.86 31.84 -28.52
CA VAL A 392 3.60 32.77 -27.41
C VAL A 392 2.50 33.79 -27.75
N SER A 393 2.37 34.17 -29.02
CA SER A 393 1.36 35.16 -29.45
C SER A 393 -0.09 34.67 -29.34
N ASP A 394 -0.31 33.35 -29.27
CA ASP A 394 -1.64 32.75 -29.10
C ASP A 394 -2.16 32.91 -27.66
N PHE A 395 -1.27 33.21 -26.70
CA PHE A 395 -1.57 33.23 -25.27
C PHE A 395 -1.06 34.49 -24.57
N LYS A 396 -1.72 35.62 -24.84
CA LYS A 396 -1.28 36.96 -24.41
C LYS A 396 -1.24 37.22 -22.90
N ASN A 397 -1.92 36.40 -22.10
CA ASN A 397 -2.06 36.59 -20.64
C ASN A 397 -1.37 35.48 -19.84
N GLN A 398 -0.35 34.83 -20.41
CA GLN A 398 0.38 33.74 -19.78
C GLN A 398 1.87 34.06 -19.73
N GLU A 399 2.52 33.66 -18.64
CA GLU A 399 3.98 33.68 -18.53
C GLU A 399 4.55 32.42 -19.19
N TRP A 400 5.59 32.60 -20.01
CA TRP A 400 6.22 31.51 -20.74
C TRP A 400 7.66 31.33 -20.25
N LEU A 401 7.94 30.12 -19.75
CA LEU A 401 9.27 29.69 -19.35
C LEU A 401 9.76 28.66 -20.37
N PHE A 402 10.92 28.93 -20.98
CA PHE A 402 11.58 28.00 -21.90
C PHE A 402 12.89 27.50 -21.29
N PRO A 403 13.32 26.25 -21.59
CA PRO A 403 14.58 25.69 -21.08
C PRO A 403 15.80 26.55 -21.41
N GLU A 404 15.81 27.21 -22.57
CA GLU A 404 16.97 28.01 -23.01
C GLU A 404 17.04 29.40 -22.38
N THR A 405 15.93 29.91 -21.84
CA THR A 405 15.81 31.31 -21.41
C THR A 405 15.51 31.46 -19.92
N SER A 406 15.24 30.36 -19.21
CA SER A 406 14.84 30.40 -17.80
C SER A 406 15.93 29.81 -16.93
N ASP A 407 16.43 30.60 -15.98
CA ASP A 407 17.40 30.11 -15.00
C ASP A 407 16.78 29.02 -14.14
N ASN A 408 17.55 27.96 -13.86
CA ASN A 408 17.11 26.81 -13.07
C ASN A 408 15.83 26.13 -13.60
N PHE A 409 15.61 26.14 -14.92
CA PHE A 409 14.43 25.52 -15.54
C PHE A 409 14.21 24.06 -15.07
N ASP A 410 15.30 23.28 -14.96
CA ASP A 410 15.26 21.88 -14.52
C ASP A 410 14.85 21.70 -13.05
N GLN A 411 14.83 22.77 -12.27
CA GLN A 411 14.38 22.76 -10.87
C GLN A 411 12.92 23.20 -10.71
N LEU A 412 12.24 23.57 -11.80
CA LEU A 412 10.84 23.95 -11.76
C LEU A 412 9.98 22.74 -11.36
N LEU A 413 9.05 22.97 -10.44
CA LEU A 413 8.09 21.96 -10.02
C LEU A 413 7.10 21.69 -11.17
N ILE A 414 7.22 20.53 -11.80
CA ILE A 414 6.25 20.08 -12.80
C ILE A 414 4.99 19.62 -12.08
N GLN A 415 3.88 20.28 -12.37
CA GLN A 415 2.56 19.91 -11.83
C GLN A 415 1.86 18.89 -12.74
N TYR A 416 0.76 18.31 -12.24
CA TYR A 416 -0.10 17.37 -12.98
C TYR A 416 0.63 16.13 -13.51
N HIS A 417 1.73 15.71 -12.87
CA HIS A 417 2.52 14.53 -13.24
C HIS A 417 2.94 14.54 -14.72
N GLY A 418 3.27 15.72 -15.27
CA GLY A 418 3.71 15.86 -16.65
C GLY A 418 2.58 15.95 -17.69
N PHE A 419 1.30 15.94 -17.28
CA PHE A 419 0.20 16.17 -18.20
C PHE A 419 -0.05 17.68 -18.42
N CYS A 420 -0.47 18.03 -19.64
CA CYS A 420 -0.75 19.42 -20.01
C CYS A 420 -2.00 19.98 -19.29
N ALA A 421 -1.79 20.87 -18.33
CA ALA A 421 -2.87 21.53 -17.57
C ALA A 421 -3.89 22.25 -18.47
N HIS A 422 -3.44 22.89 -19.55
CA HIS A 422 -4.32 23.56 -20.51
C HIS A 422 -5.23 22.57 -21.24
N ALA A 423 -4.70 21.40 -21.65
CA ALA A 423 -5.50 20.35 -22.28
C ALA A 423 -6.57 19.81 -21.31
N ILE A 424 -6.22 19.61 -20.03
CA ILE A 424 -7.14 19.13 -19.00
C ILE A 424 -8.27 20.16 -18.76
N GLY A 425 -7.88 21.43 -18.56
CA GLY A 425 -8.80 22.50 -18.18
C GLY A 425 -9.74 22.92 -19.32
N VAL A 426 -9.20 23.10 -20.53
CA VAL A 426 -9.93 23.68 -21.66
C VAL A 426 -10.52 22.61 -22.56
N LYS A 427 -9.77 21.55 -22.85
CA LYS A 427 -10.17 20.51 -23.82
C LYS A 427 -10.74 19.26 -23.15
N GLY A 428 -10.57 19.11 -21.84
CA GLY A 428 -10.95 17.90 -21.13
C GLY A 428 -10.11 16.68 -21.51
N LEU A 429 -8.90 16.89 -22.04
CA LEU A 429 -7.99 15.83 -22.45
C LEU A 429 -6.85 15.67 -21.44
N THR A 430 -6.42 14.44 -21.21
CA THR A 430 -5.18 14.13 -20.48
C THR A 430 -4.07 13.84 -21.49
N LEU A 431 -3.47 14.90 -22.04
CA LEU A 431 -2.35 14.76 -22.96
C LEU A 431 -1.02 14.83 -22.18
N PRO A 432 -0.16 13.81 -22.29
CA PRO A 432 1.17 13.89 -21.71
C PRO A 432 2.00 14.96 -22.43
N GLY A 433 2.80 15.68 -21.66
CA GLY A 433 3.63 16.81 -22.09
C GLY A 433 5.08 16.46 -22.36
#